data_AF-A0A7J5JB22-F1
#
_entry.id   AF-A0A7J5JB22-F1
#
_cell.length_a   1.000
_cell.length_b   1.000
_cell.length_c   1.000
_cell.angle_alpha   90.00
_cell.angle_beta   90.00
_cell.angle_gamma   90.00
#
_symmetry.space_group_name_H-M   'P 1'
#
loop_
_entity.id
_entity.type
_entity.pdbx_description
1 polymer ?
#
loop_
_entity_poly.entity_id
_entity_poly.type
_entity_poly.pdbx_seq_one_letter_code
_entity_poly.pdbx_strand_id
1 'polypeptide(L)'
;MTKEQSYPPTCIDCGTQNCKFKERTYPEFCLTTHLEQEDLEWALKQYNDNNKIMAASAEVEYEGYCRLTRVEEIMTFARKMGYKKLGIAYC
;
A
#
# COMPACT_ATOMS: atom_id res chain seq x y z
N MET A 1 -21.65 11.13 -26.73
CA MET A 1 -20.65 10.34 -27.48
C MET A 1 -19.81 9.59 -26.48
N THR A 2 -20.21 8.38 -26.12
CA THR A 2 -19.40 7.48 -25.29
C THR A 2 -18.24 7.01 -26.17
N LYS A 3 -17.03 7.46 -25.87
CA LYS A 3 -15.81 6.89 -26.46
C LYS A 3 -15.82 5.41 -26.11
N GLU A 4 -15.79 4.53 -27.11
CA GLU A 4 -15.51 3.11 -26.88
C GLU A 4 -14.18 3.01 -26.13
N GLN A 5 -14.23 2.46 -24.93
CA GLN A 5 -13.09 2.37 -24.04
C GLN A 5 -12.20 1.23 -24.55
N SER A 6 -11.01 1.56 -25.03
CA SER A 6 -10.07 0.62 -25.68
C SER A 6 -9.40 -0.37 -24.70
N TYR A 7 -9.76 -0.37 -23.42
CA TYR A 7 -9.11 -1.16 -22.38
C TYR A 7 -10.11 -1.61 -21.31
N PRO A 8 -9.83 -2.73 -20.61
CA PRO A 8 -10.72 -3.23 -19.55
C PRO A 8 -10.81 -2.22 -18.39
N PRO A 9 -12.01 -1.93 -17.87
CA PRO A 9 -12.20 -0.94 -16.80
C PRO A 9 -11.46 -1.36 -15.52
N THR A 10 -10.97 -0.37 -14.78
CA THR A 10 -10.16 -0.57 -13.56
C THR A 10 -10.70 0.28 -12.40
N CYS A 11 -10.02 0.28 -11.25
CA CYS A 11 -10.43 1.06 -10.08
C CYS A 11 -10.63 2.56 -10.36
N ILE A 12 -9.96 3.13 -11.36
CA ILE A 12 -10.15 4.54 -11.77
C ILE A 12 -11.52 4.79 -12.41
N ASP A 13 -12.14 3.75 -12.99
CA ASP A 13 -13.41 3.79 -13.71
C ASP A 13 -14.62 3.42 -12.81
N CYS A 14 -14.37 2.87 -11.61
CA CYS A 14 -15.39 2.31 -10.71
C CYS A 14 -16.38 3.36 -10.18
N GLY A 15 -15.89 4.48 -9.64
CA GLY A 15 -16.74 5.58 -9.15
C GLY A 15 -17.67 5.29 -7.97
N THR A 16 -17.96 4.03 -7.62
CA THR A 16 -18.93 3.66 -6.56
C THR A 16 -18.46 4.06 -5.16
N GLN A 17 -17.14 4.20 -4.98
CA GLN A 17 -16.45 4.42 -3.71
C GLN A 17 -16.80 3.38 -2.63
N ASN A 18 -17.28 2.19 -3.04
CA ASN A 18 -17.75 1.21 -2.08
C ASN A 18 -16.64 0.65 -1.19
N CYS A 19 -15.37 0.71 -1.61
CA CYS A 19 -14.22 0.36 -0.76
C CYS A 19 -14.18 1.18 0.55
N LYS A 20 -14.74 2.41 0.54
CA LYS A 20 -14.85 3.29 1.72
C LYS A 20 -16.07 2.94 2.58
N PHE A 21 -17.23 2.78 1.97
CA PHE A 21 -18.53 2.66 2.68
C PHE A 21 -18.89 1.23 3.05
N LYS A 22 -18.50 0.24 2.22
CA LYS A 22 -18.71 -1.20 2.42
C LYS A 22 -20.18 -1.66 2.52
N GLU A 23 -21.12 -0.84 2.09
CA GLU A 23 -22.57 -1.09 2.16
C GLU A 23 -23.29 -0.90 0.81
N ARG A 24 -22.54 -0.66 -0.28
CA ARG A 24 -23.06 -0.47 -1.65
C ARG A 24 -22.70 -1.66 -2.54
N THR A 25 -22.96 -1.54 -3.83
CA THR A 25 -22.64 -2.56 -4.84
C THR A 25 -21.22 -2.36 -5.40
N TYR A 26 -20.49 -3.46 -5.55
CA TYR A 26 -19.23 -3.51 -6.29
C TYR A 26 -19.50 -3.84 -7.77
N PRO A 27 -18.81 -3.21 -8.73
CA PRO A 27 -18.96 -3.57 -10.14
C PRO A 27 -18.36 -4.96 -10.43
N GLU A 28 -18.81 -5.59 -11.52
CA GLU A 28 -18.33 -6.91 -11.97
C GLU A 28 -16.80 -6.95 -12.17
N PHE A 29 -16.19 -5.86 -12.64
CA PHE A 29 -14.72 -5.80 -12.82
C PHE A 29 -13.95 -5.54 -11.51
N CYS A 30 -14.62 -5.49 -10.35
CA CYS A 30 -13.97 -5.17 -9.09
C CYS A 30 -12.97 -6.25 -8.69
N LEU A 31 -11.68 -5.89 -8.71
CA LEU A 31 -10.59 -6.78 -8.30
C LEU A 31 -10.63 -7.16 -6.81
N THR A 32 -11.34 -6.42 -5.96
CA THR A 32 -11.41 -6.73 -4.53
C THR A 32 -12.39 -7.85 -4.20
N THR A 33 -13.53 -7.91 -4.88
CA THR A 33 -14.56 -8.94 -4.64
C THR A 33 -14.40 -10.17 -5.54
N HIS A 34 -13.70 -10.02 -6.66
CA HIS A 34 -13.42 -11.08 -7.63
C HIS A 34 -11.94 -11.48 -7.63
N LEU A 35 -11.27 -11.35 -6.48
CA LEU A 35 -9.90 -11.84 -6.32
C LEU A 35 -9.93 -13.36 -6.19
N GLU A 36 -9.13 -14.05 -7.00
CA GLU A 36 -8.97 -15.50 -6.87
C GLU A 36 -8.35 -15.86 -5.52
N GLN A 37 -8.80 -16.96 -4.93
CA GLN A 37 -8.36 -17.37 -3.59
C GLN A 37 -6.85 -17.63 -3.55
N GLU A 38 -6.28 -18.19 -4.62
CA GLU A 38 -4.84 -18.46 -4.74
C GLU A 38 -4.02 -17.15 -4.74
N ASP A 39 -4.50 -16.12 -5.43
CA ASP A 39 -3.86 -14.80 -5.46
C ASP A 39 -3.93 -14.12 -4.09
N LEU A 40 -5.05 -14.25 -3.38
CA LEU A 40 -5.21 -13.75 -2.02
C LEU A 40 -4.21 -14.41 -1.07
N GLU A 41 -4.09 -15.73 -1.10
CA GLU A 41 -3.16 -16.49 -0.26
C GLU A 41 -1.71 -16.13 -0.56
N TRP A 42 -1.36 -16.01 -1.84
CA TRP A 42 -0.04 -15.55 -2.25
C TRP A 42 0.27 -14.14 -1.71
N ALA A 43 -0.66 -13.20 -1.87
CA ALA A 43 -0.49 -11.82 -1.43
C ALA A 43 -0.35 -11.71 0.11
N LEU A 44 -1.17 -12.45 0.86
CA LEU A 44 -1.11 -12.48 2.32
C LEU A 44 0.22 -13.03 2.83
N LYS A 45 0.77 -14.06 2.17
CA LYS A 45 2.10 -14.58 2.49
C LYS A 45 3.18 -13.51 2.32
N GLN A 46 3.20 -12.80 1.19
CA GLN A 46 4.18 -11.73 0.94
C GLN A 46 4.03 -10.58 1.94
N TYR A 47 2.80 -10.23 2.29
CA TYR A 47 2.52 -9.19 3.28
C TYR A 47 3.06 -9.56 4.66
N ASN A 48 2.86 -10.81 5.10
CA ASN A 48 3.32 -11.27 6.41
C ASN A 48 4.86 -11.30 6.52
N ASP A 49 5.55 -11.74 5.46
CA ASP A 49 7.02 -11.75 5.43
C ASP A 49 7.63 -10.34 5.57
N ASN A 50 6.91 -9.30 5.11
CA ASN A 50 7.35 -7.90 5.14
C ASN A 50 6.67 -7.05 6.21
N ASN A 51 5.76 -7.63 6.99
CA ASN A 51 4.83 -6.88 7.86
C ASN A 51 5.57 -5.95 8.83
N LYS A 52 6.66 -6.43 9.44
CA LYS A 52 7.46 -5.64 10.39
C LYS A 52 8.05 -4.38 9.75
N ILE A 53 8.62 -4.49 8.54
CA ILE A 53 9.22 -3.36 7.83
C ILE A 53 8.13 -2.36 7.43
N MET A 54 7.01 -2.86 6.90
CA MET A 54 5.89 -2.01 6.50
C MET A 54 5.29 -1.25 7.68
N ALA A 55 5.05 -1.92 8.80
CA ALA A 55 4.53 -1.31 10.02
C ALA A 55 5.48 -0.22 10.55
N ALA A 56 6.77 -0.54 10.67
CA ALA A 56 7.76 0.43 11.13
C ALA A 56 7.86 1.65 10.18
N SER A 57 7.75 1.45 8.86
CA SER A 57 7.74 2.54 7.88
C SER A 57 6.51 3.43 8.04
N ALA A 58 5.32 2.85 8.16
CA ALA A 58 4.07 3.58 8.33
C ALA A 58 4.04 4.37 9.65
N GLU A 59 4.54 3.78 10.74
CA GLU A 59 4.68 4.47 12.03
C GLU A 59 5.63 5.67 11.94
N VAL A 60 6.79 5.51 11.29
CA VAL A 60 7.77 6.61 11.13
C VAL A 60 7.16 7.77 10.36
N GLU A 61 6.46 7.49 9.26
CA GLU A 61 5.78 8.52 8.48
C GLU A 61 4.70 9.21 9.33
N TYR A 62 3.82 8.43 9.98
CA TYR A 62 2.74 8.98 10.81
C TYR A 62 3.25 9.86 11.96
N GLU A 63 4.28 9.39 12.68
CA GLU A 63 4.87 10.12 13.80
C GLU A 63 5.66 11.37 13.35
N GLY A 64 6.32 11.28 12.19
CA GLY A 64 7.24 12.28 11.67
C GLY A 64 6.66 13.25 10.63
N TYR A 65 5.40 13.05 10.22
CA TYR A 65 4.80 13.75 9.08
C TYR A 65 4.92 15.27 9.21
N CYS A 66 5.51 15.91 8.20
CA CYS A 66 5.79 17.34 8.13
C CYS A 66 6.62 17.91 9.30
N ARG A 67 7.32 17.06 10.05
CA ARG A 67 8.12 17.44 11.22
C ARG A 67 9.58 17.01 11.10
N LEU A 68 9.81 15.78 10.64
CA LEU A 68 11.15 15.21 10.50
C LEU A 68 11.70 15.42 9.09
N THR A 69 13.00 15.65 9.00
CA THR A 69 13.73 15.57 7.74
C THR A 69 13.90 14.12 7.32
N ARG A 70 14.19 13.88 6.03
CA ARG A 70 14.43 12.53 5.51
C ARG A 70 15.54 11.78 6.26
N VAL A 71 16.60 12.47 6.69
CA VAL A 71 17.68 11.85 7.47
C VAL A 71 17.16 11.40 8.84
N GLU A 72 16.34 12.22 9.50
CA GLU A 72 15.74 11.86 10.79
C GLU A 72 14.73 10.71 10.67
N GLU A 73 13.93 10.68 9.62
CA GLU A 73 13.03 9.55 9.30
C GLU A 73 13.82 8.24 9.14
N ILE A 74 14.90 8.25 8.32
CA ILE A 74 15.78 7.10 8.14
C ILE A 74 16.36 6.65 9.48
N MET A 75 16.79 7.59 10.32
CA MET A 75 17.35 7.26 11.63
C MET A 75 16.30 6.69 12.59
N THR A 76 15.06 7.18 12.56
CA THR A 76 13.96 6.66 13.38
C THR A 76 13.56 5.26 12.94
N PHE A 77 13.43 5.03 11.63
CA PHE A 77 13.20 3.71 11.06
C PHE A 77 14.30 2.72 11.46
N ALA A 78 15.57 3.09 11.30
CA ALA A 78 16.70 2.24 11.65
C ALA A 78 16.70 1.87 13.15
N ARG A 79 16.34 2.80 14.03
CA ARG A 79 16.19 2.54 15.46
C ARG A 79 15.04 1.56 15.75
N LYS A 80 13.85 1.77 15.18
CA LYS A 80 12.69 0.85 15.34
C LYS A 80 13.02 -0.57 14.84
N MET A 81 13.78 -0.66 13.74
CA MET A 81 14.21 -1.94 13.16
C MET A 81 15.39 -2.60 13.89
N GLY A 82 16.05 -1.89 14.82
CA GLY A 82 17.19 -2.40 15.57
C GLY A 82 18.51 -2.41 14.78
N TYR A 83 18.59 -1.73 13.65
CA TYR A 83 19.79 -1.67 12.83
C TYR A 83 20.90 -0.88 13.53
N LYS A 84 22.13 -1.40 13.44
CA LYS A 84 23.31 -0.83 14.12
C LYS A 84 24.39 -0.31 13.16
N LYS A 85 24.32 -0.72 11.90
CA LYS A 85 25.25 -0.29 10.83
C LYS A 85 24.41 0.13 9.64
N LEU A 86 24.60 1.36 9.19
CA LEU A 86 23.92 1.93 8.03
C LEU A 86 24.99 2.29 7.00
N GLY A 87 24.85 1.75 5.79
CA GLY A 87 25.65 2.16 4.65
C GLY A 87 25.11 3.49 4.10
N ILE A 88 26.01 4.39 3.72
CA ILE A 88 25.65 5.64 3.04
C ILE A 88 26.11 5.50 1.59
N ALA A 89 25.16 5.54 0.68
CA ALA A 89 25.40 5.66 -0.75
C ALA A 89 24.82 6.99 -1.24
N TYR A 90 25.57 7.68 -2.09
CA TYR A 90 25.13 8.90 -2.76
C TYR A 90 25.40 8.77 -4.25
N CYS A 91 24.58 9.43 -5.06
CA CYS A 91 24.75 9.56 -6.49
C CYS A 91 25.61 10.78 -6.84
#